data_AF-A0A1Q6R0C4-F1
#
_entry.id   AF-A0A1Q6R0C4-F1
#
_cell.length_a   1.000
_cell.length_b   1.000
_cell.length_c   1.000
_cell.angle_alpha   90.00
_cell.angle_beta   90.00
_cell.angle_gamma   90.00
#
_symmetry.space_group_name_H-M   'P 1'
#
loop_
_entity.id
_entity.type
_entity.pdbx_description
1 polymer ?
#
loop_
_entity_poly.entity_id
_entity_poly.type
_entity_poly.pdbx_seq_one_letter_code
_entity_poly.pdbx_strand_id
1 'polypeptide(L)'
;MDAKYLKSAATCTAKAVYYKSCTFCGEKGTETFETGNHDWDEPSYTWTAVTDGYMCVASGKCKNCDADVSDIATVTYAVKKAPTCLNAGTGTYTATFSAAYGFPAQTKDVLLPAIGHTWGTATYTWTQTETGYTCTAKRVCENDAAHVESETVTGDYSVITEPTCLAAGLGRYQVSFKADWAKDASKDVSIPALGHDWGKWTSNGDGTHTHVCKRDKTHTETVSCSGGTATCTEKATCAGCGGKYGEKDSDNHTGKKEWTTTKTTHEQKWSCCGEVVVAKESHTFGKWVITKKATFRKDGEKTRTCEVCDYVETAKIPATGTSPKTGDDSHIGMWAGILCVSLAGIVALVVWYKRKNRK
;
A
#
# COMPACT_ATOMS: atom_id res chain seq x y z
N MET A 1 14.28 -118.48 -27.86
CA MET A 1 15.23 -117.64 -28.58
C MET A 1 14.49 -117.02 -29.74
N ASP A 2 14.44 -115.70 -29.69
CA ASP A 2 13.63 -114.79 -30.49
C ASP A 2 13.78 -115.02 -31.99
N ALA A 3 12.66 -115.27 -32.67
CA ALA A 3 12.63 -115.17 -34.12
C ALA A 3 11.85 -113.90 -34.50
N LYS A 4 12.60 -112.79 -34.51
CA LYS A 4 12.13 -111.47 -34.95
C LYS A 4 12.24 -111.43 -36.49
N TYR A 5 11.12 -111.55 -37.21
CA TYR A 5 11.10 -111.62 -38.67
C TYR A 5 10.63 -110.31 -39.33
N LEU A 6 11.53 -109.34 -39.50
CA LEU A 6 11.25 -108.11 -40.26
C LEU A 6 11.63 -108.31 -41.74
N LYS A 7 10.67 -108.28 -42.67
CA LYS A 7 10.95 -108.32 -44.13
C LYS A 7 11.29 -106.94 -44.65
N SER A 8 10.49 -105.95 -44.26
CA SER A 8 10.75 -104.54 -44.55
C SER A 8 10.23 -103.71 -43.38
N ALA A 9 11.07 -102.80 -42.88
CA ALA A 9 10.63 -101.77 -41.96
C ALA A 9 9.48 -100.96 -42.57
N ALA A 10 8.59 -100.44 -41.73
CA ALA A 10 7.64 -99.44 -42.20
C ALA A 10 8.42 -98.22 -42.71
N THR A 11 7.99 -97.68 -43.84
CA THR A 11 8.42 -96.37 -44.34
C THR A 11 7.26 -95.39 -44.19
N CYS A 12 7.50 -94.10 -44.48
CA CYS A 12 6.46 -93.08 -44.47
C CYS A 12 5.34 -93.33 -45.49
N THR A 13 5.57 -94.18 -46.49
CA THR A 13 4.61 -94.48 -47.57
C THR A 13 4.22 -95.95 -47.68
N ALA A 14 4.87 -96.84 -46.92
CA ALA A 14 4.64 -98.27 -46.97
C ALA A 14 4.57 -98.90 -45.58
N LYS A 15 3.61 -99.80 -45.38
CA LYS A 15 3.45 -100.57 -44.14
C LYS A 15 4.63 -101.50 -43.91
N ALA A 16 4.99 -101.74 -42.64
CA ALA A 16 5.95 -102.78 -42.32
C ALA A 16 5.39 -104.14 -42.73
N VAL A 17 6.25 -104.99 -43.31
CA VAL A 17 5.88 -106.36 -43.66
C VAL A 17 6.70 -107.29 -42.77
N TYR A 18 6.01 -108.09 -41.97
CA TYR A 18 6.59 -109.16 -41.17
C TYR A 18 6.18 -110.51 -41.78
N TYR A 19 7.05 -111.50 -41.68
CA TYR A 19 6.68 -112.88 -41.99
C TYR A 19 6.72 -113.68 -40.71
N LYS A 20 5.58 -113.94 -40.08
CA LYS A 20 5.50 -115.00 -39.07
C LYS A 20 5.29 -116.31 -39.83
N SER A 21 6.34 -117.13 -39.95
CA SER A 21 6.23 -118.47 -40.52
C SER A 21 6.09 -119.50 -39.41
N CYS A 22 5.05 -120.35 -39.50
CA CYS A 22 5.01 -121.61 -38.75
C CYS A 22 6.06 -122.54 -39.35
N THR A 23 7.00 -123.03 -38.53
CA THR A 23 8.16 -123.82 -38.97
C THR A 23 7.79 -125.14 -39.66
N PHE A 24 6.53 -125.57 -39.56
CA PHE A 24 6.08 -126.88 -40.05
C PHE A 24 5.28 -126.83 -41.36
N CYS A 25 4.55 -125.74 -41.64
CA CYS A 25 3.67 -125.67 -42.83
C CYS A 25 3.99 -124.51 -43.80
N GLY A 26 4.90 -123.60 -43.46
CA GLY A 26 5.37 -122.55 -44.38
C GLY A 26 4.38 -121.43 -44.70
N GLU A 27 3.14 -121.50 -44.19
CA GLU A 27 2.12 -120.46 -44.36
C GLU A 27 2.56 -119.14 -43.68
N LYS A 28 2.40 -118.02 -44.42
CA LYS A 28 2.80 -116.67 -43.99
C LYS A 28 1.61 -115.96 -43.35
N GLY A 29 1.73 -115.55 -42.08
CA GLY A 29 0.74 -114.67 -41.46
C GLY A 29 0.64 -113.32 -42.19
N THR A 30 -0.57 -112.80 -42.37
CA THR A 30 -0.87 -111.54 -43.10
C THR A 30 -0.98 -110.32 -42.19
N GLU A 31 -0.50 -110.39 -40.94
CA GLU A 31 -0.59 -109.29 -40.00
C GLU A 31 0.31 -108.13 -40.43
N THR A 32 -0.31 -107.08 -40.97
CA THR A 32 0.34 -105.79 -41.27
C THR A 32 0.04 -104.83 -40.13
N PHE A 33 1.07 -104.20 -39.57
CA PHE A 33 0.91 -103.06 -38.67
C PHE A 33 0.94 -101.76 -39.48
N GLU A 34 0.38 -100.69 -38.93
CA GLU A 34 0.20 -99.41 -39.64
C GLU A 34 1.52 -98.76 -40.09
N THR A 35 1.40 -97.87 -41.07
CA THR A 35 2.47 -97.09 -41.70
C THR A 35 3.31 -96.34 -40.67
N GLY A 36 4.61 -96.14 -40.98
CA GLY A 36 5.53 -95.44 -40.09
C GLY A 36 5.11 -93.97 -39.89
N ASN A 37 5.31 -93.43 -38.68
CA ASN A 37 5.05 -92.03 -38.40
C ASN A 37 5.97 -91.13 -39.25
N HIS A 38 5.46 -90.04 -39.81
CA HIS A 38 6.28 -89.09 -40.56
C HIS A 38 7.27 -88.38 -39.62
N ASP A 39 8.54 -88.31 -40.02
CA ASP A 39 9.56 -87.46 -39.38
C ASP A 39 9.61 -86.14 -40.15
N TRP A 40 9.05 -85.09 -39.56
CA TRP A 40 8.92 -83.78 -40.16
C TRP A 40 10.18 -82.93 -39.88
N ASP A 41 10.60 -82.15 -40.88
CA ASP A 41 11.52 -81.04 -40.70
C ASP A 41 10.90 -79.93 -39.85
N GLU A 42 11.75 -78.98 -39.45
CA GLU A 42 11.29 -77.76 -38.80
C GLU A 42 10.29 -77.04 -39.73
N PRO A 43 9.06 -76.76 -39.26
CA PRO A 43 8.04 -76.16 -40.10
C PRO A 43 8.44 -74.76 -40.53
N SER A 44 8.13 -74.40 -41.78
CA SER A 44 8.34 -73.05 -42.29
C SER A 44 7.03 -72.27 -42.33
N TYR A 45 7.10 -70.97 -42.02
CA TYR A 45 5.93 -70.09 -41.92
C TYR A 45 6.06 -68.90 -42.87
N THR A 46 5.03 -68.69 -43.69
CA THR A 46 4.97 -67.56 -44.62
C THR A 46 3.84 -66.62 -44.22
N TRP A 47 4.19 -65.38 -43.90
CA TRP A 47 3.23 -64.31 -43.59
C TRP A 47 3.03 -63.39 -44.79
N THR A 48 1.83 -63.34 -45.34
CA THR A 48 1.48 -62.52 -46.50
C THR A 48 0.50 -61.43 -46.10
N ALA A 49 0.79 -60.18 -46.47
CA ALA A 49 -0.14 -59.07 -46.26
C ALA A 49 -1.36 -59.24 -47.18
N VAL A 50 -2.55 -59.02 -46.63
CA VAL A 50 -3.83 -59.06 -47.35
C VAL A 50 -4.63 -57.79 -47.03
N THR A 51 -5.71 -57.53 -47.76
CA THR A 51 -6.48 -56.26 -47.70
C THR A 51 -6.82 -55.81 -46.28
N ASP A 52 -7.06 -56.75 -45.35
CA ASP A 52 -7.48 -56.46 -43.97
C ASP A 52 -6.59 -57.14 -42.90
N GLY A 53 -5.31 -57.36 -43.20
CA GLY A 53 -4.34 -57.85 -42.21
C GLY A 53 -3.27 -58.77 -42.79
N TYR A 54 -3.09 -59.93 -42.16
CA TYR A 54 -2.13 -60.92 -42.63
C TYR A 54 -2.73 -62.32 -42.68
N MET A 55 -2.30 -63.08 -43.69
CA MET A 55 -2.48 -64.52 -43.78
C MET A 55 -1.17 -65.21 -43.38
N CYS A 56 -1.24 -66.34 -42.68
CA CYS A 56 -0.08 -67.16 -42.35
C CYS A 56 -0.29 -68.58 -42.88
N VAL A 57 0.69 -69.11 -43.61
CA VAL A 57 0.70 -70.49 -44.09
C VAL A 57 1.88 -71.21 -43.46
N ALA A 58 1.62 -72.34 -42.79
CA ALA A 58 2.63 -73.27 -42.33
C ALA A 58 2.86 -74.34 -43.42
N SER A 59 4.10 -74.74 -43.61
CA SER A 59 4.44 -75.90 -44.44
C SER A 59 5.49 -76.76 -43.75
N GLY A 60 5.30 -78.07 -43.84
CA GLY A 60 6.22 -79.09 -43.32
C GLY A 60 6.62 -80.06 -44.42
N LYS A 61 7.90 -80.43 -44.43
CA LYS A 61 8.44 -81.45 -45.34
C LYS A 61 8.87 -82.66 -44.55
N CYS A 62 8.60 -83.86 -45.06
CA CYS A 62 9.09 -85.06 -44.40
C CYS A 62 10.56 -85.30 -44.79
N LYS A 63 11.43 -85.56 -43.82
CA LYS A 63 12.85 -85.87 -44.06
C LYS A 63 13.06 -87.17 -44.84
N ASN A 64 12.10 -88.08 -44.71
CA ASN A 64 12.26 -89.48 -45.11
C ASN A 64 11.41 -89.84 -46.35
N CYS A 65 10.64 -88.90 -46.89
CA CYS A 65 9.88 -89.08 -48.13
C CYS A 65 9.48 -87.73 -48.75
N ASP A 66 9.06 -87.73 -50.01
CA ASP A 66 8.66 -86.53 -50.75
C ASP A 66 7.26 -85.99 -50.35
N ALA A 67 6.78 -86.31 -49.15
CA ALA A 67 5.51 -85.82 -48.64
C ALA A 67 5.67 -84.39 -48.09
N ASP A 68 4.90 -83.47 -48.65
CA ASP A 68 4.76 -82.09 -48.19
C ASP A 68 3.36 -81.90 -47.61
N VAL A 69 3.27 -81.22 -46.46
CA VAL A 69 2.01 -80.82 -45.83
C VAL A 69 1.97 -79.30 -45.69
N SER A 70 0.79 -78.73 -45.79
CA SER A 70 0.58 -77.31 -45.55
C SER A 70 -0.75 -77.07 -44.84
N ASP A 71 -0.79 -76.01 -44.06
CA ASP A 71 -2.00 -75.57 -43.38
C ASP A 71 -2.10 -74.04 -43.39
N ILE A 72 -3.30 -73.53 -43.63
CA ILE A 72 -3.57 -72.10 -43.63
C ILE A 72 -4.10 -71.75 -42.25
N ALA A 73 -3.40 -70.86 -41.56
CA ALA A 73 -3.78 -70.45 -40.21
C ALA A 73 -5.13 -69.74 -40.18
N THR A 74 -5.89 -69.95 -39.11
CA THR A 74 -6.84 -68.96 -38.64
C THR A 74 -6.07 -67.86 -37.93
N VAL A 75 -6.18 -66.61 -38.43
CA VAL A 75 -5.46 -65.45 -37.90
C VAL A 75 -6.41 -64.53 -37.15
N THR A 76 -6.06 -64.18 -35.92
CA THR A 76 -6.77 -63.18 -35.10
C THR A 76 -5.86 -61.99 -34.82
N TYR A 77 -6.46 -60.80 -34.64
CA TYR A 77 -5.74 -59.57 -34.30
C TYR A 77 -6.15 -59.05 -32.92
N ALA A 78 -5.17 -58.62 -32.13
CA ALA A 78 -5.41 -57.95 -30.86
C ALA A 78 -4.45 -56.77 -30.67
N VAL A 79 -4.94 -55.69 -30.06
CA VAL A 79 -4.09 -54.58 -29.63
C VAL A 79 -3.39 -54.98 -28.33
N LYS A 80 -2.08 -55.21 -28.40
CA LYS A 80 -1.23 -55.56 -27.25
C LYS A 80 -0.88 -54.33 -26.42
N LYS A 81 -0.65 -53.20 -27.08
CA LYS A 81 -0.42 -51.90 -26.46
C LYS A 81 -1.07 -50.81 -27.32
N ALA A 82 -2.03 -50.08 -26.77
CA ALA A 82 -2.63 -48.97 -27.50
C ALA A 82 -1.60 -47.85 -27.74
N PRO A 83 -1.61 -47.19 -28.90
CA PRO A 83 -0.80 -45.99 -29.12
C PRO A 83 -1.30 -44.84 -28.25
N THR A 84 -0.39 -43.94 -27.87
CA THR A 84 -0.72 -42.65 -27.24
C THR A 84 -0.44 -41.51 -28.22
N CYS A 85 -0.63 -40.26 -27.79
CA CYS A 85 -0.26 -39.11 -28.61
C CYS A 85 1.26 -39.00 -28.87
N LEU A 86 2.11 -39.59 -28.01
CA LEU A 86 3.58 -39.62 -28.14
C LEU A 86 4.10 -40.95 -28.64
N ASN A 87 3.59 -42.04 -28.06
CA ASN A 87 4.23 -43.34 -28.16
C ASN A 87 3.43 -44.23 -29.09
N ALA A 88 4.13 -44.86 -30.03
CA ALA A 88 3.55 -45.90 -30.86
C ALA A 88 3.03 -47.06 -29.99
N GLY A 89 1.96 -47.68 -30.47
CA GLY A 89 1.38 -48.89 -29.92
C GLY A 89 1.88 -50.14 -30.64
N THR A 90 1.36 -51.28 -30.22
CA THR A 90 1.67 -52.58 -30.82
C THR A 90 0.36 -53.36 -30.98
N GLY A 91 0.10 -53.77 -32.22
CA GLY A 91 -0.88 -54.80 -32.53
C GLY A 91 -0.19 -56.14 -32.75
N THR A 92 -0.86 -57.24 -32.43
CA THR A 92 -0.32 -58.59 -32.58
C THR A 92 -1.30 -59.43 -33.38
N TYR A 93 -0.81 -60.05 -34.45
CA TYR A 93 -1.51 -61.12 -35.16
C TYR A 93 -1.10 -62.46 -34.56
N THR A 94 -2.07 -63.33 -34.29
CA THR A 94 -1.85 -64.71 -33.81
C THR A 94 -2.40 -65.67 -34.84
N ALA A 95 -1.53 -66.51 -35.40
CA ALA A 95 -1.85 -67.58 -36.33
C ALA A 95 -1.98 -68.89 -35.57
N THR A 96 -3.14 -69.54 -35.69
CA THR A 96 -3.42 -70.87 -35.13
C THR A 96 -3.72 -71.84 -36.25
N PHE A 97 -3.13 -73.02 -36.17
CA PHE A 97 -3.22 -74.07 -37.18
C PHE A 97 -4.10 -75.22 -36.68
N SER A 98 -4.59 -76.03 -37.61
CA SER A 98 -5.32 -77.24 -37.25
C SER A 98 -4.43 -78.22 -36.49
N ALA A 99 -5.04 -79.03 -35.62
CA ALA A 99 -4.32 -80.06 -34.88
C ALA A 99 -3.78 -81.20 -35.77
N ALA A 100 -4.14 -81.24 -37.06
CA ALA A 100 -3.85 -82.34 -37.97
C ALA A 100 -2.34 -82.57 -38.17
N TYR A 101 -1.54 -81.50 -38.13
CA TYR A 101 -0.09 -81.56 -38.37
C TYR A 101 0.75 -81.07 -37.19
N GLY A 102 0.12 -80.69 -36.08
CA GLY A 102 0.81 -80.26 -34.87
C GLY A 102 1.65 -78.98 -35.02
N PHE A 103 1.36 -78.12 -36.01
CA PHE A 103 2.10 -76.86 -36.18
C PHE A 103 1.87 -75.93 -34.98
N PRO A 104 2.94 -75.45 -34.31
CA PRO A 104 2.79 -74.50 -33.22
C PRO A 104 2.25 -73.15 -33.70
N ALA A 105 1.49 -72.49 -32.83
CA ALA A 105 0.97 -71.15 -33.11
C ALA A 105 2.11 -70.15 -33.33
N GLN A 106 1.85 -69.16 -34.18
CA GLN A 106 2.82 -68.10 -34.50
C GLN A 106 2.25 -66.72 -34.19
N THR A 107 3.12 -65.77 -33.87
CA THR A 107 2.73 -64.38 -33.64
C THR A 107 3.53 -63.42 -34.48
N LYS A 108 2.89 -62.35 -34.94
CA LYS A 108 3.54 -61.25 -35.66
C LYS A 108 3.09 -59.91 -35.09
N ASP A 109 4.03 -59.17 -34.51
CA ASP A 109 3.77 -57.82 -34.01
C ASP A 109 3.86 -56.80 -35.16
N VAL A 110 2.95 -55.82 -35.13
CA VAL A 110 2.91 -54.68 -36.05
C VAL A 110 2.89 -53.37 -35.27
N LEU A 111 3.56 -52.36 -35.83
CA LEU A 111 3.63 -51.02 -35.24
C LEU A 111 2.31 -50.28 -35.47
N LEU A 112 1.73 -49.74 -34.40
CA LEU A 112 0.63 -48.79 -34.48
C LEU A 112 1.21 -47.39 -34.30
N PRO A 113 1.18 -46.52 -35.33
CA PRO A 113 1.72 -45.17 -35.22
C PRO A 113 1.14 -44.43 -34.01
N ALA A 114 1.94 -43.54 -33.41
CA ALA A 114 1.42 -42.63 -32.39
C ALA A 114 0.27 -41.79 -33.00
N ILE A 115 -0.75 -41.48 -32.18
CA ILE A 115 -1.95 -40.76 -32.63
C ILE A 115 -1.59 -39.33 -33.05
N GLY A 116 -0.51 -38.77 -32.49
CA GLY A 116 -0.17 -37.37 -32.65
C GLY A 116 -1.02 -36.45 -31.78
N HIS A 117 -0.74 -35.16 -31.88
CA HIS A 117 -1.37 -34.14 -31.05
C HIS A 117 -2.53 -33.45 -31.75
N THR A 118 -3.69 -33.46 -31.10
CA THR A 118 -4.75 -32.47 -31.32
C THR A 118 -4.71 -31.54 -30.12
N TRP A 119 -4.05 -30.39 -30.26
CA TRP A 119 -3.89 -29.46 -29.14
C TRP A 119 -5.14 -28.61 -28.93
N GLY A 120 -5.63 -28.58 -27.68
CA GLY A 120 -6.68 -27.66 -27.29
C GLY A 120 -6.21 -26.19 -27.29
N THR A 121 -7.18 -25.28 -27.15
CA THR A 121 -6.89 -23.84 -27.10
C THR A 121 -6.01 -23.49 -25.91
N ALA A 122 -4.97 -22.68 -26.13
CA ALA A 122 -4.09 -22.20 -25.07
C ALA A 122 -4.85 -21.30 -24.08
N THR A 123 -4.56 -21.48 -22.80
CA THR A 123 -5.13 -20.73 -21.68
C THR A 123 -4.04 -19.94 -20.97
N TYR A 124 -4.38 -18.77 -20.42
CA TYR A 124 -3.44 -17.85 -19.78
C TYR A 124 -3.91 -17.52 -18.36
N THR A 125 -3.09 -17.87 -17.36
CA THR A 125 -3.41 -17.66 -15.95
C THR A 125 -2.41 -16.70 -15.33
N TRP A 126 -2.90 -15.58 -14.78
CA TRP A 126 -2.08 -14.57 -14.13
C TRP A 126 -2.08 -14.76 -12.61
N THR A 127 -0.89 -14.88 -12.02
CA THR A 127 -0.70 -15.07 -10.58
C THR A 127 0.08 -13.90 -10.01
N GLN A 128 -0.43 -13.29 -8.94
CA GLN A 128 0.27 -12.21 -8.24
C GLN A 128 1.44 -12.78 -7.43
N THR A 129 2.58 -12.09 -7.45
CA THR A 129 3.76 -12.38 -6.64
C THR A 129 4.05 -11.21 -5.70
N GLU A 130 5.09 -11.31 -4.87
CA GLU A 130 5.51 -10.21 -3.99
C GLU A 130 5.88 -8.94 -4.76
N THR A 131 6.46 -9.09 -5.95
CA THR A 131 7.04 -7.98 -6.73
C THR A 131 6.32 -7.69 -8.05
N GLY A 132 5.27 -8.44 -8.39
CA GLY A 132 4.51 -8.23 -9.62
C GLY A 132 3.57 -9.37 -9.97
N TYR A 133 3.62 -9.83 -11.21
CA TYR A 133 2.79 -10.92 -11.70
C TYR A 133 3.60 -11.89 -12.56
N THR A 134 3.23 -13.17 -12.51
CA THR A 134 3.61 -14.17 -13.51
C THR A 134 2.40 -14.54 -14.34
N CYS A 135 2.65 -14.98 -15.58
CA CYS A 135 1.62 -15.53 -16.46
C CYS A 135 2.02 -16.94 -16.89
N THR A 136 1.11 -17.89 -16.72
CA THR A 136 1.28 -19.27 -17.18
C THR A 136 0.42 -19.48 -18.42
N ALA A 137 1.07 -19.72 -19.57
CA ALA A 137 0.41 -20.25 -20.76
C ALA A 137 0.34 -21.77 -20.64
N LYS A 138 -0.82 -22.37 -20.93
CA LYS A 138 -1.04 -23.82 -20.87
C LYS A 138 -1.92 -24.30 -22.01
N ARG A 139 -1.52 -25.40 -22.66
CA ARG A 139 -2.35 -26.16 -23.60
C ARG A 139 -2.37 -27.64 -23.21
N VAL A 140 -3.45 -28.34 -23.56
CA VAL A 140 -3.67 -29.75 -23.22
C VAL A 140 -3.97 -30.52 -24.50
N CYS A 141 -3.42 -31.73 -24.63
CA CYS A 141 -3.71 -32.61 -25.75
C CYS A 141 -5.14 -33.18 -25.59
N GLU A 142 -5.98 -33.06 -26.61
CA GLU A 142 -7.34 -33.60 -26.57
C GLU A 142 -7.36 -35.13 -26.61
N ASN A 143 -6.34 -35.74 -27.21
CA ASN A 143 -6.17 -37.20 -27.26
C ASN A 143 -5.61 -37.78 -25.94
N ASP A 144 -5.07 -36.94 -25.06
CA ASP A 144 -4.51 -37.33 -23.78
C ASP A 144 -4.53 -36.16 -22.79
N ALA A 145 -5.52 -36.14 -21.91
CA ALA A 145 -5.69 -35.07 -20.93
C ALA A 145 -4.55 -34.96 -19.91
N ALA A 146 -3.74 -36.01 -19.74
CA ALA A 146 -2.54 -35.97 -18.89
C ALA A 146 -1.36 -35.31 -19.61
N HIS A 147 -1.38 -35.26 -20.95
CA HIS A 147 -0.32 -34.62 -21.71
C HIS A 147 -0.57 -33.11 -21.85
N VAL A 148 0.20 -32.37 -21.06
CA VAL A 148 0.08 -30.93 -20.90
C VAL A 148 1.41 -30.27 -21.23
N GLU A 149 1.35 -29.19 -22.00
CA GLU A 149 2.47 -28.26 -22.15
C GLU A 149 2.15 -26.94 -21.49
N SER A 150 3.13 -26.39 -20.79
CA SER A 150 3.00 -25.09 -20.15
C SER A 150 4.33 -24.36 -20.05
N GLU A 151 4.27 -23.04 -20.14
CA GLU A 151 5.39 -22.15 -19.86
C GLU A 151 4.91 -21.06 -18.91
N THR A 152 5.76 -20.68 -17.94
CA THR A 152 5.46 -19.59 -17.01
C THR A 152 6.54 -18.52 -17.14
N VAL A 153 6.10 -17.28 -17.32
CA VAL A 153 6.97 -16.12 -17.54
C VAL A 153 6.61 -15.03 -16.53
N THR A 154 7.60 -14.34 -15.99
CA THR A 154 7.40 -13.15 -15.17
C THR A 154 7.06 -11.97 -16.05
N GLY A 155 6.00 -11.23 -15.72
CA GLY A 155 5.59 -10.07 -16.47
C GLY A 155 6.53 -8.88 -16.29
N ASP A 156 6.94 -8.29 -17.41
CA ASP A 156 7.64 -7.02 -17.43
C ASP A 156 6.63 -5.89 -17.18
N TYR A 157 6.92 -5.05 -16.18
CA TYR A 157 6.04 -3.97 -15.78
C TYR A 157 6.37 -2.65 -16.49
N SER A 158 5.33 -1.95 -16.95
CA SER A 158 5.44 -0.60 -17.49
C SER A 158 4.28 0.28 -16.99
N VAL A 159 4.54 1.58 -16.85
CA VAL A 159 3.50 2.58 -16.61
C VAL A 159 2.98 3.06 -17.96
N ILE A 160 1.68 2.86 -18.20
CA ILE A 160 1.00 3.30 -19.43
C ILE A 160 0.48 4.73 -19.26
N THR A 161 -0.02 5.06 -18.07
CA THR A 161 -0.48 6.41 -17.74
C THR A 161 -0.14 6.70 -16.29
N GLU A 162 0.59 7.78 -16.07
CA GLU A 162 0.97 8.22 -14.73
C GLU A 162 -0.26 8.64 -13.91
N PRO A 163 -0.34 8.29 -12.61
CA PRO A 163 -1.39 8.80 -11.73
C PRO A 163 -1.22 10.31 -11.50
N THR A 164 -2.33 10.99 -11.30
CA THR A 164 -2.34 12.39 -10.85
C THR A 164 -2.78 12.48 -9.39
N CYS A 165 -2.90 13.68 -8.83
CA CYS A 165 -3.44 13.85 -7.49
C CYS A 165 -4.94 13.52 -7.37
N LEU A 166 -5.67 13.42 -8.49
CA LEU A 166 -7.10 13.06 -8.52
C LEU A 166 -7.38 11.74 -9.25
N ALA A 167 -6.68 11.49 -10.35
CA ALA A 167 -6.95 10.35 -11.21
C ALA A 167 -5.95 9.22 -10.95
N ALA A 168 -6.47 8.00 -10.89
CA ALA A 168 -5.65 6.80 -10.90
C ALA A 168 -4.88 6.70 -12.24
N GLY A 169 -3.66 6.16 -12.15
CA GLY A 169 -2.86 5.80 -13.31
C GLY A 169 -3.15 4.36 -13.77
N LEU A 170 -2.47 3.95 -14.83
CA LEU A 170 -2.58 2.62 -15.42
C LEU A 170 -1.19 2.02 -15.58
N GLY A 171 -0.96 0.87 -14.96
CA GLY A 171 0.21 0.03 -15.18
C GLY A 171 -0.15 -1.21 -16.00
N ARG A 172 0.82 -1.78 -16.70
CA ARG A 172 0.63 -2.99 -17.51
C ARG A 172 1.79 -3.96 -17.29
N TYR A 173 1.44 -5.21 -17.02
CA TYR A 173 2.37 -6.34 -17.11
C TYR A 173 2.25 -6.98 -18.49
N GLN A 174 3.38 -7.19 -19.17
CA GLN A 174 3.45 -7.87 -20.46
C GLN A 174 4.34 -9.10 -20.36
N VAL A 175 3.99 -10.17 -21.08
CA VAL A 175 4.80 -11.38 -21.20
C VAL A 175 4.92 -11.80 -22.65
N SER A 176 6.10 -12.31 -22.99
CA SER A 176 6.35 -13.05 -24.22
C SER A 176 6.86 -14.43 -23.88
N PHE A 177 6.34 -15.43 -24.58
CA PHE A 177 6.65 -16.84 -24.34
C PHE A 177 7.69 -17.32 -25.35
N LYS A 178 8.58 -18.23 -24.94
CA LYS A 178 9.51 -18.90 -25.86
C LYS A 178 8.81 -20.00 -26.66
N ALA A 179 7.75 -20.57 -26.09
CA ALA A 179 6.88 -21.51 -26.77
C ALA A 179 6.21 -20.85 -27.98
N ASP A 180 6.46 -21.42 -29.17
CA ASP A 180 5.93 -20.94 -30.46
C ASP A 180 4.39 -20.97 -30.55
N TRP A 181 3.76 -21.81 -29.73
CA TRP A 181 2.32 -21.97 -29.65
C TRP A 181 1.63 -20.98 -28.71
N ALA A 182 2.39 -20.31 -27.84
CA ALA A 182 1.85 -19.33 -26.90
C ALA A 182 1.98 -17.92 -27.49
N LYS A 183 0.91 -17.14 -27.38
CA LYS A 183 0.89 -15.74 -27.81
C LYS A 183 1.25 -14.83 -26.65
N ASP A 184 1.83 -13.67 -26.98
CA ASP A 184 2.03 -12.61 -26.01
C ASP A 184 0.73 -12.27 -25.28
N ALA A 185 0.86 -12.01 -23.98
CA ALA A 185 -0.28 -11.68 -23.13
C ALA A 185 0.03 -10.42 -22.30
N SER A 186 -1.02 -9.71 -21.91
CA SER A 186 -0.89 -8.57 -21.01
C SER A 186 -2.00 -8.52 -19.97
N LYS A 187 -1.71 -7.83 -18.86
CA LYS A 187 -2.65 -7.57 -17.78
C LYS A 187 -2.48 -6.15 -17.27
N ASP A 188 -3.58 -5.42 -17.26
CA ASP A 188 -3.65 -4.06 -16.74
C ASP A 188 -3.94 -4.06 -15.24
N VAL A 189 -3.28 -3.14 -14.54
CA VAL A 189 -3.45 -2.91 -13.11
C VAL A 189 -3.62 -1.41 -12.86
N SER A 190 -4.51 -1.07 -11.92
CA SER A 190 -4.73 0.32 -11.54
C SER A 190 -3.64 0.81 -10.59
N ILE A 191 -3.09 1.99 -10.86
CA ILE A 191 -2.17 2.69 -9.97
C ILE A 191 -2.99 3.71 -9.18
N PRO A 192 -3.05 3.66 -7.85
CA PRO A 192 -3.84 4.61 -7.07
C PRO A 192 -3.47 6.07 -7.35
N ALA A 193 -4.46 6.96 -7.29
CA ALA A 193 -4.22 8.40 -7.35
C ALA A 193 -3.27 8.83 -6.22
N LEU A 194 -2.40 9.79 -6.50
CA LEU A 194 -1.36 10.23 -5.55
C LEU A 194 -1.91 11.00 -4.34
N GLY A 195 -3.16 11.46 -4.45
CA GLY A 195 -3.73 12.43 -3.51
C GLY A 195 -3.07 13.80 -3.63
N HIS A 196 -3.64 14.78 -2.91
CA HIS A 196 -3.10 16.13 -2.87
C HIS A 196 -1.89 16.20 -1.92
N ASP A 197 -0.79 16.76 -2.43
CA ASP A 197 0.30 17.26 -1.58
C ASP A 197 0.10 18.77 -1.43
N TRP A 198 -0.71 19.15 -0.45
CA TRP A 198 -1.09 20.54 -0.25
C TRP A 198 0.09 21.42 0.16
N GLY A 199 0.15 22.61 -0.42
CA GLY A 199 1.06 23.67 -0.04
C GLY A 199 0.68 24.35 1.28
N LYS A 200 1.42 25.39 1.64
CA LYS A 200 1.10 26.21 2.81
C LYS A 200 -0.13 27.09 2.53
N TRP A 201 -1.00 27.24 3.52
CA TRP A 201 -2.07 28.24 3.51
C TRP A 201 -1.52 29.66 3.36
N THR A 202 -2.09 30.39 2.41
CA THR A 202 -1.75 31.79 2.11
C THR A 202 -2.98 32.66 2.29
N SER A 203 -2.87 33.75 3.04
CA SER A 203 -3.97 34.70 3.25
C SER A 203 -4.34 35.42 1.94
N ASN A 204 -5.64 35.50 1.65
CA ASN A 204 -6.15 36.22 0.47
C ASN A 204 -6.48 37.69 0.77
N GLY A 205 -6.46 38.09 2.05
CA GLY A 205 -6.72 39.47 2.48
C GLY A 205 -8.20 39.88 2.54
N ASP A 206 -9.10 39.00 2.10
CA ASP A 206 -10.56 39.19 2.09
C ASP A 206 -11.28 38.39 3.20
N GLY A 207 -10.51 37.86 4.16
CA GLY A 207 -11.04 36.97 5.20
C GLY A 207 -11.05 35.50 4.82
N THR A 208 -10.45 35.12 3.69
CA THR A 208 -10.20 33.72 3.31
C THR A 208 -8.70 33.43 3.18
N HIS A 209 -8.36 32.14 3.10
CA HIS A 209 -7.03 31.70 2.73
C HIS A 209 -7.08 30.53 1.74
N THR A 210 -6.05 30.42 0.91
CA THR A 210 -5.94 29.41 -0.14
C THR A 210 -4.64 28.63 0.02
N HIS A 211 -4.71 27.31 -0.21
CA HIS A 211 -3.53 26.50 -0.47
C HIS A 211 -3.67 25.78 -1.81
N VAL A 212 -2.53 25.39 -2.37
CA VAL A 212 -2.43 24.86 -3.74
C VAL A 212 -1.70 23.54 -3.70
N CYS A 213 -2.17 22.55 -4.44
CA CYS A 213 -1.49 21.26 -4.54
C CYS A 213 -0.14 21.45 -5.24
N LYS A 214 0.95 20.93 -4.67
CA LYS A 214 2.28 21.02 -5.27
C LYS A 214 2.41 20.18 -6.54
N ARG A 215 1.59 19.14 -6.67
CA ARG A 215 1.54 18.26 -7.85
C ARG A 215 0.77 18.86 -9.01
N ASP A 216 -0.19 19.74 -8.70
CA ASP A 216 -1.05 20.38 -9.71
C ASP A 216 -1.48 21.76 -9.22
N LYS A 217 -0.98 22.81 -9.89
CA LYS A 217 -1.26 24.21 -9.52
C LYS A 217 -2.70 24.63 -9.78
N THR A 218 -3.44 23.90 -10.59
CA THR A 218 -4.86 24.18 -10.87
C THR A 218 -5.77 23.69 -9.76
N HIS A 219 -5.29 22.74 -8.94
CA HIS A 219 -6.01 22.27 -7.78
C HIS A 219 -5.71 23.15 -6.58
N THR A 220 -6.74 23.91 -6.19
CA THR A 220 -6.71 24.83 -5.07
C THR A 220 -7.86 24.51 -4.14
N GLU A 221 -7.68 24.82 -2.86
CA GLU A 221 -8.77 24.83 -1.89
C GLU A 221 -8.71 26.16 -1.16
N THR A 222 -9.88 26.79 -1.03
CA THR A 222 -10.05 28.09 -0.38
C THR A 222 -11.09 27.93 0.71
N VAL A 223 -10.74 28.37 1.91
CA VAL A 223 -11.64 28.33 3.07
C VAL A 223 -11.58 29.65 3.83
N SER A 224 -12.62 29.94 4.61
CA SER A 224 -12.67 31.13 5.44
C SER A 224 -11.66 31.08 6.58
N CYS A 225 -11.04 32.22 6.88
CA CYS A 225 -10.17 32.37 8.03
C CYS A 225 -10.97 32.16 9.33
N SER A 226 -10.36 31.41 10.25
CA SER A 226 -10.91 31.14 11.57
C SER A 226 -9.81 31.16 12.65
N GLY A 227 -10.23 31.25 13.91
CA GLY A 227 -9.36 31.27 15.09
C GLY A 227 -8.83 32.66 15.46
N GLY A 228 -8.24 32.77 16.65
CA GLY A 228 -7.80 34.05 17.20
C GLY A 228 -8.95 34.92 17.72
N THR A 229 -8.59 36.02 18.39
CA THR A 229 -9.54 36.97 18.99
C THR A 229 -9.14 38.37 18.55
N ALA A 230 -10.09 39.15 18.04
CA ALA A 230 -9.88 40.56 17.71
C ALA A 230 -9.88 41.40 18.99
N THR A 231 -9.21 42.55 18.95
CA THR A 231 -9.17 43.53 20.04
C THR A 231 -9.58 44.89 19.50
N CYS A 232 -9.74 45.88 20.38
CA CYS A 232 -10.08 47.24 19.99
C CYS A 232 -9.00 47.91 19.11
N THR A 233 -7.78 47.36 19.09
CA THR A 233 -6.66 47.90 18.30
C THR A 233 -6.25 47.01 17.13
N GLU A 234 -6.47 45.69 17.20
CA GLU A 234 -6.03 44.72 16.20
C GLU A 234 -7.14 43.77 15.74
N LYS A 235 -7.07 43.38 14.46
CA LYS A 235 -7.88 42.29 13.90
C LYS A 235 -7.44 40.93 14.46
N ALA A 236 -8.33 39.95 14.42
CA ALA A 236 -8.01 38.57 14.79
C ALA A 236 -6.93 37.99 13.87
N THR A 237 -6.07 37.12 14.40
CA THR A 237 -5.06 36.40 13.62
C THR A 237 -5.57 35.00 13.32
N CYS A 238 -5.67 34.64 12.04
CA CYS A 238 -6.13 33.33 11.61
C CYS A 238 -5.17 32.22 12.06
N ALA A 239 -5.71 31.16 12.66
CA ALA A 239 -4.91 30.03 13.12
C ALA A 239 -4.27 29.23 11.98
N GLY A 240 -4.90 29.19 10.80
CA GLY A 240 -4.41 28.43 9.64
C GLY A 240 -3.30 29.13 8.86
N CYS A 241 -3.54 30.37 8.42
CA CYS A 241 -2.60 31.10 7.57
C CYS A 241 -1.73 32.15 8.31
N GLY A 242 -2.06 32.48 9.56
CA GLY A 242 -1.40 33.56 10.32
C GLY A 242 -1.76 34.98 9.86
N GLY A 243 -2.62 35.12 8.85
CA GLY A 243 -3.09 36.42 8.35
C GLY A 243 -4.08 37.09 9.31
N LYS A 244 -4.09 38.42 9.33
CA LYS A 244 -5.09 39.21 10.05
C LYS A 244 -6.42 39.21 9.29
N TYR A 245 -7.54 39.02 9.97
CA TYR A 245 -8.87 38.95 9.33
C TYR A 245 -10.00 39.46 10.24
N GLY A 246 -11.16 39.70 9.63
CA GLY A 246 -12.35 40.23 10.32
C GLY A 246 -12.23 41.71 10.68
N GLU A 247 -13.21 42.20 11.43
CA GLU A 247 -13.17 43.55 12.02
C GLU A 247 -12.50 43.54 13.39
N LYS A 248 -12.07 44.73 13.83
CA LYS A 248 -11.64 44.94 15.21
C LYS A 248 -12.85 44.80 16.13
N ASP A 249 -12.62 44.33 17.34
CA ASP A 249 -13.66 44.21 18.36
C ASP A 249 -13.57 45.44 19.27
N SER A 250 -14.53 46.37 19.13
CA SER A 250 -14.55 47.62 19.92
C SER A 250 -14.60 47.37 21.41
N ASP A 251 -15.22 46.27 21.84
CA ASP A 251 -15.53 46.02 23.24
C ASP A 251 -14.41 45.25 23.95
N ASN A 252 -13.50 44.63 23.17
CA ASN A 252 -12.37 43.87 23.70
C ASN A 252 -11.12 44.73 23.88
N HIS A 253 -11.07 45.46 25.00
CA HIS A 253 -9.94 46.30 25.37
C HIS A 253 -8.81 45.53 26.07
N THR A 254 -7.57 45.78 25.64
CA THR A 254 -6.35 45.20 26.26
C THR A 254 -5.62 46.17 27.19
N GLY A 255 -5.95 47.46 27.12
CA GLY A 255 -5.39 48.50 27.97
C GLY A 255 -6.08 48.59 29.33
N LYS A 256 -5.61 49.48 30.19
CA LYS A 256 -6.27 49.83 31.45
C LYS A 256 -7.00 51.17 31.30
N LYS A 257 -7.99 51.42 32.16
CA LYS A 257 -8.64 52.73 32.24
C LYS A 257 -7.74 53.70 32.98
N GLU A 258 -7.44 54.85 32.38
CA GLU A 258 -6.57 55.87 32.95
C GLU A 258 -7.30 57.20 33.10
N TRP A 259 -7.12 57.81 34.28
CA TRP A 259 -7.67 59.12 34.60
C TRP A 259 -6.69 60.22 34.22
N THR A 260 -7.20 61.24 33.54
CA THR A 260 -6.54 62.54 33.36
C THR A 260 -7.31 63.58 34.16
N THR A 261 -6.74 64.00 35.29
CA THR A 261 -7.39 64.90 36.24
C THR A 261 -6.65 66.22 36.32
N THR A 262 -7.35 67.33 36.15
CA THR A 262 -6.82 68.70 36.31
C THR A 262 -7.55 69.40 37.45
N LYS A 263 -7.16 70.64 37.75
CA LYS A 263 -7.87 71.49 38.72
C LYS A 263 -9.34 71.73 38.35
N THR A 264 -9.67 71.75 37.04
CA THR A 264 -11.00 72.16 36.56
C THR A 264 -11.79 71.03 35.93
N THR A 265 -11.15 69.95 35.47
CA THR A 265 -11.81 68.86 34.74
C THR A 265 -11.26 67.49 35.08
N HIS A 266 -12.02 66.44 34.78
CA HIS A 266 -11.57 65.06 34.73
C HIS A 266 -11.96 64.40 33.41
N GLU A 267 -11.22 63.37 33.00
CA GLU A 267 -11.50 62.54 31.83
C GLU A 267 -10.93 61.14 32.08
N GLN A 268 -11.63 60.07 31.65
CA GLN A 268 -11.12 58.70 31.73
C GLN A 268 -11.13 58.06 30.34
N LYS A 269 -10.01 57.46 29.94
CA LYS A 269 -9.87 56.76 28.65
C LYS A 269 -9.26 55.39 28.82
N TRP A 270 -9.52 54.51 27.86
CA TRP A 270 -8.73 53.29 27.70
C TRP A 270 -7.33 53.60 27.17
N SER A 271 -6.31 53.09 27.84
CA SER A 271 -4.91 53.31 27.46
C SER A 271 -4.51 52.65 26.13
N CYS A 272 -5.30 51.68 25.63
CA CYS A 272 -5.00 50.94 24.40
C CYS A 272 -5.48 51.65 23.13
N CYS A 273 -6.72 52.14 23.10
CA CYS A 273 -7.34 52.75 21.92
C CYS A 273 -7.71 54.23 22.11
N GLY A 274 -7.62 54.77 23.32
CA GLY A 274 -8.01 56.16 23.63
C GLY A 274 -9.52 56.38 23.69
N GLU A 275 -10.32 55.30 23.64
CA GLU A 275 -11.77 55.40 23.76
C GLU A 275 -12.16 55.99 25.12
N VAL A 276 -13.08 56.95 25.08
CA VAL A 276 -13.49 57.75 26.23
C VAL A 276 -14.54 56.99 27.01
N VAL A 277 -14.21 56.64 28.26
CA VAL A 277 -15.14 55.99 29.19
C VAL A 277 -15.89 57.02 30.02
N VAL A 278 -15.19 58.09 30.43
CA VAL A 278 -15.77 59.25 31.11
C VAL A 278 -15.36 60.49 30.34
N ALA A 279 -16.35 61.21 29.83
CA ALA A 279 -16.14 62.42 29.05
C ALA A 279 -15.36 63.48 29.84
N LYS A 280 -14.69 64.37 29.12
CA LYS A 280 -14.00 65.49 29.74
C LYS A 280 -15.00 66.50 30.28
N GLU A 281 -15.19 66.50 31.59
CA GLU A 281 -16.20 67.33 32.25
C GLU A 281 -15.62 68.07 33.45
N SER A 282 -16.31 69.12 33.88
CA SER A 282 -15.97 69.84 35.11
C SER A 282 -16.31 69.00 36.34
N HIS A 283 -15.60 69.25 37.44
CA HIS A 283 -15.82 68.52 38.70
C HIS A 283 -17.21 68.81 39.29
N THR A 284 -17.98 67.75 39.52
CA THR A 284 -19.16 67.79 40.39
C THR A 284 -18.71 67.52 41.81
N PHE A 285 -18.55 68.59 42.59
CA PHE A 285 -18.10 68.49 43.97
C PHE A 285 -19.25 68.38 44.95
N GLY A 286 -19.10 67.49 45.94
CA GLY A 286 -19.98 67.41 47.09
C GLY A 286 -19.85 68.60 48.06
N LYS A 287 -20.43 68.45 49.25
CA LYS A 287 -20.40 69.47 50.31
C LYS A 287 -18.96 69.71 50.80
N TRP A 288 -18.67 70.96 51.14
CA TRP A 288 -17.41 71.32 51.82
C TRP A 288 -17.35 70.69 53.22
N VAL A 289 -16.25 70.01 53.52
CA VAL A 289 -15.90 69.48 54.83
C VAL A 289 -14.77 70.31 55.41
N ILE A 290 -14.94 70.80 56.64
CA ILE A 290 -13.89 71.54 57.34
C ILE A 290 -12.87 70.52 57.85
N THR A 291 -11.67 70.53 57.27
CA THR A 291 -10.55 69.67 57.70
C THR A 291 -9.72 70.33 58.79
N LYS A 292 -9.72 71.66 58.84
CA LYS A 292 -9.03 72.46 59.85
C LYS A 292 -9.82 73.70 60.18
N LYS A 293 -10.24 73.84 61.45
CA LYS A 293 -11.00 75.00 61.88
C LYS A 293 -10.14 76.27 61.85
N ALA A 294 -10.67 77.37 61.35
CA ALA A 294 -10.02 78.67 61.41
C ALA A 294 -9.93 79.18 62.85
N THR A 295 -8.86 79.91 63.16
CA THR A 295 -8.63 80.55 64.46
C THR A 295 -8.50 82.06 64.29
N PHE A 296 -8.42 82.81 65.38
CA PHE A 296 -8.26 84.27 65.34
C PHE A 296 -6.99 84.72 64.57
N ARG A 297 -5.92 83.91 64.58
CA ARG A 297 -4.61 84.28 63.99
C ARG A 297 -4.19 83.45 62.78
N LYS A 298 -4.91 82.37 62.47
CA LYS A 298 -4.52 81.40 61.43
C LYS A 298 -5.74 80.96 60.65
N ASP A 299 -5.59 80.94 59.34
CA ASP A 299 -6.56 80.36 58.41
C ASP A 299 -6.85 78.89 58.76
N GLY A 300 -8.10 78.50 58.57
CA GLY A 300 -8.54 77.12 58.49
C GLY A 300 -8.47 76.58 57.07
N GLU A 301 -8.87 75.33 56.90
CA GLU A 301 -8.94 74.64 55.61
C GLU A 301 -10.25 73.87 55.54
N LYS A 302 -10.83 73.86 54.34
CA LYS A 302 -11.94 72.99 53.96
C LYS A 302 -11.58 72.26 52.68
N THR A 303 -12.07 71.04 52.55
CA THR A 303 -11.93 70.24 51.34
C THR A 303 -13.30 69.85 50.81
N ARG A 304 -13.37 69.59 49.50
CA ARG A 304 -14.50 68.90 48.87
C ARG A 304 -13.95 67.93 47.84
N THR A 305 -14.57 66.77 47.71
CA THR A 305 -14.14 65.71 46.81
C THR A 305 -15.08 65.66 45.61
N CYS A 306 -14.53 65.46 44.42
CA CYS A 306 -15.30 65.18 43.22
C CYS A 306 -15.96 63.81 43.34
N GLU A 307 -17.26 63.73 43.07
CA GLU A 307 -18.04 62.49 43.25
C GLU A 307 -17.71 61.41 42.19
N VAL A 308 -16.92 61.76 41.17
CA VAL A 308 -16.64 60.90 40.00
C VAL A 308 -15.20 60.38 39.95
N CYS A 309 -14.21 61.23 40.25
CA CYS A 309 -12.78 60.92 40.02
C CYS A 309 -11.90 61.04 41.28
N ASP A 310 -12.53 61.18 42.45
CA ASP A 310 -11.88 61.34 43.76
C ASP A 310 -10.92 62.53 43.89
N TYR A 311 -10.92 63.47 42.92
CA TYR A 311 -10.13 64.69 43.01
C TYR A 311 -10.57 65.53 44.21
N VAL A 312 -9.63 65.88 45.08
CA VAL A 312 -9.88 66.70 46.27
C VAL A 312 -9.47 68.14 46.00
N GLU A 313 -10.43 69.05 46.09
CA GLU A 313 -10.16 70.48 46.08
C GLU A 313 -10.05 71.01 47.52
N THR A 314 -8.97 71.75 47.79
CA THR A 314 -8.72 72.39 49.08
C THR A 314 -8.85 73.91 48.95
N ALA A 315 -9.63 74.52 49.85
CA ALA A 315 -9.76 75.97 49.97
C ALA A 315 -9.47 76.44 51.40
N LYS A 316 -8.86 77.62 51.52
CA LYS A 316 -8.62 78.25 52.82
C LYS A 316 -9.89 78.87 53.39
N ILE A 317 -10.04 78.80 54.71
CA ILE A 317 -11.05 79.54 55.47
C ILE A 317 -10.30 80.69 56.17
N PRO A 318 -10.56 81.97 55.85
CA PRO A 318 -9.84 83.08 56.47
C PRO A 318 -9.90 83.07 58.00
N ALA A 319 -8.82 83.51 58.65
CA ALA A 319 -8.80 83.74 60.10
C ALA A 319 -9.97 84.64 60.55
N THR A 320 -10.56 84.34 61.71
CA THR A 320 -11.80 85.00 62.15
C THR A 320 -11.59 86.40 62.74
N GLY A 321 -10.34 86.84 62.92
CA GLY A 321 -10.01 88.17 63.43
C GLY A 321 -9.66 89.13 62.30
N THR A 322 -10.35 90.27 62.21
CA THR A 322 -9.77 91.46 61.57
C THR A 322 -8.69 91.99 62.51
N SER A 323 -7.47 92.19 62.01
CA SER A 323 -6.38 92.80 62.76
C SER A 323 -6.86 94.07 63.49
N PRO A 324 -6.58 94.24 64.79
CA PRO A 324 -6.65 95.55 65.40
C PRO A 324 -5.67 96.46 64.66
N LYS A 325 -6.11 97.64 64.22
CA LYS A 325 -5.20 98.71 63.83
C LYS A 325 -4.46 99.15 65.10
N THR A 326 -3.25 98.65 65.33
CA THR A 326 -2.33 99.18 66.33
C THR A 326 -1.00 99.47 65.66
N GLY A 327 -0.86 100.72 65.22
CA GLY A 327 0.27 101.26 64.51
C GLY A 327 -0.08 102.64 63.99
N ASP A 328 -0.11 103.62 64.88
CA ASP A 328 -0.03 105.02 64.51
C ASP A 328 1.42 105.25 64.03
N ASP A 329 1.62 105.57 62.76
CA ASP A 329 2.93 105.70 62.10
C ASP A 329 3.70 106.98 62.49
N SER A 330 3.40 107.57 63.65
CA SER A 330 3.92 108.86 64.10
C SER A 330 5.24 108.81 64.87
N HIS A 331 5.80 107.62 65.16
CA HIS A 331 7.03 107.49 65.98
C HIS A 331 8.09 106.50 65.45
N ILE A 332 8.38 106.51 64.14
CA ILE A 332 9.47 105.71 63.52
C ILE A 332 10.87 106.06 64.07
N GLY A 333 11.05 107.29 64.59
CA GLY A 333 12.31 107.74 65.19
C GLY A 333 12.64 107.10 66.55
N MET A 334 11.63 106.61 67.30
CA MET A 334 11.86 106.07 68.64
C MET A 334 12.41 104.63 68.62
N TRP A 335 12.08 103.85 67.59
CA TRP A 335 12.56 102.47 67.43
C TRP A 335 13.94 102.39 66.76
N ALA A 336 14.31 103.37 65.92
CA ALA A 336 15.67 103.47 65.37
C ALA A 336 16.72 103.86 66.42
N GLY A 337 16.34 104.64 67.45
CA GLY A 337 17.23 105.02 68.55
C GLY A 337 17.66 103.86 69.44
N ILE A 338 16.77 102.89 69.69
CA ILE A 338 17.05 101.71 70.54
C ILE A 338 18.04 100.74 69.87
N LEU A 339 18.03 100.65 68.54
CA LEU A 339 18.87 99.71 67.79
C LEU A 339 20.34 100.16 67.69
N CYS A 340 20.61 101.47 67.77
CA CYS A 340 21.97 102.03 67.73
C CYS A 340 22.74 101.83 69.05
N VAL A 341 22.07 101.76 70.20
CA VAL A 341 22.74 101.58 71.51
C VAL A 341 23.26 100.15 71.70
N SER A 342 22.65 99.15 71.06
CA SER A 342 23.10 97.74 71.12
C SER A 342 24.35 97.43 70.28
N LEU A 343 24.66 98.20 69.23
CA LEU A 343 25.80 97.94 68.35
C LEU A 343 27.13 98.49 68.92
N ALA A 344 27.10 99.57 69.71
CA ALA A 344 28.30 100.12 70.36
C ALA A 344 28.89 99.17 71.44
N GLY A 345 28.04 98.43 72.15
CA GLY A 345 28.46 97.49 73.20
C GLY A 345 29.21 96.25 72.66
N ILE A 346 28.87 95.79 71.46
CA ILE A 346 29.48 94.59 70.85
C ILE A 346 30.89 94.89 70.32
N VAL A 347 31.14 96.10 69.80
CA VAL A 347 32.46 96.50 69.30
C VAL A 347 33.50 96.62 70.43
N ALA A 348 33.10 97.12 71.60
CA ALA A 348 34.00 97.21 72.77
C ALA A 348 34.45 95.83 73.29
N LEU A 349 33.56 94.84 73.29
CA LEU A 349 33.86 93.45 73.68
C LEU A 349 34.80 92.74 72.70
N VAL A 350 34.66 92.99 71.39
CA VAL A 350 35.53 92.39 70.36
C VAL A 350 36.96 92.97 70.40
N VAL A 351 37.10 94.28 70.68
CA VAL A 351 38.43 94.92 70.82
C VAL A 351 39.14 94.46 72.09
N TRP A 352 38.42 94.28 73.21
CA TRP A 352 38.98 93.76 74.45
C TRP A 352 39.43 92.29 74.32
N TYR A 353 38.63 91.45 73.64
CA TYR A 353 38.96 90.06 73.39
C TYR A 353 40.21 89.89 72.48
N LYS A 354 40.37 90.72 71.44
CA LYS A 354 41.56 90.70 70.57
C LYS A 354 42.86 91.17 71.24
N ARG A 355 42.78 92.05 72.25
CA ARG A 355 43.97 92.51 73.01
C ARG A 355 44.48 91.50 74.04
N LYS A 356 43.60 90.63 74.57
CA LYS A 356 43.96 89.64 75.60
C LYS A 356 44.63 88.37 75.05
N ASN A 357 44.41 88.05 73.77
CA ASN A 357 44.87 86.80 73.14
C ASN A 357 46.04 86.96 72.15
N ARG A 358 46.83 88.05 72.25
CA ARG A 358 48.14 88.15 71.59
C ARG A 358 49.26 87.93 72.62
N LYS A 359 49.66 86.68 72.79
CA LYS A 359 51.00 86.25 73.22
C LYS A 359 51.39 85.07 72.35
#